data_AF-A0A2D8X2H8-F1
#
_entry.id   AF-A0A2D8X2H8-F1
#
_cell.length_a   1.000
_cell.length_b   1.000
_cell.length_c   1.000
_cell.angle_alpha   90.00
_cell.angle_beta   90.00
_cell.angle_gamma   90.00
#
_symmetry.space_group_name_H-M   'P 1'
#
loop_
_entity.id
_entity.type
_entity.pdbx_description
1 polymer ?
#
loop_
_entity_poly.entity_id
_entity_poly.type
_entity_poly.pdbx_seq_one_letter_code
_entity_poly.pdbx_strand_id
1 'polypeptide(L)' 'MASEHDNQDHKHGSMDISQQQATFHGFIRFATWVVILSLLALIFMALTNA' A
#
# COMPACT_ATOMS: atom_id res chain seq x y z
N MET A 1 -7.30 24.76 35.96
CA MET A 1 -5.99 24.15 35.68
C MET A 1 -5.79 24.32 34.19
N ALA A 2 -4.92 25.25 33.80
CA ALA A 2 -4.78 25.72 32.44
C ALA A 2 -4.32 24.57 31.53
N SER A 3 -4.98 24.41 30.38
CA SER A 3 -4.59 23.53 29.30
C SER A 3 -3.30 24.06 28.67
N GLU A 4 -2.20 23.36 28.93
CA GLU A 4 -0.90 23.58 28.30
C GLU A 4 -1.03 23.28 26.80
N HIS A 5 -1.24 24.31 25.98
CA HIS A 5 -1.17 24.23 24.53
C HIS A 5 0.31 24.11 24.14
N ASP A 6 0.81 22.87 24.11
CA ASP A 6 2.10 22.52 23.55
C ASP A 6 2.12 22.91 22.08
N ASN A 7 2.86 23.98 21.76
CA ASN A 7 3.04 24.48 20.41
C ASN A 7 4.09 23.60 19.71
N GLN A 8 3.71 22.34 19.46
CA GLN A 8 4.47 21.46 18.57
C GLN A 8 4.34 22.06 17.17
N ASP A 9 5.24 22.98 16.80
CA ASP A 9 5.34 23.50 15.45
C ASP A 9 5.67 22.34 14.50
N HIS A 10 4.62 21.71 13.96
CA HIS A 10 4.74 20.60 13.04
C HIS A 10 5.36 21.12 11.73
N LYS A 11 6.65 20.82 11.52
CA LYS A 11 7.32 21.15 10.27
C LYS A 11 6.73 20.32 9.14
N HIS A 12 6.06 21.00 8.22
CA HIS A 12 5.49 20.37 7.04
C HIS A 12 6.59 19.61 6.25
N GLY A 13 6.33 18.36 5.91
CA GLY A 13 7.26 17.51 5.15
C GLY A 13 8.35 16.82 5.97
N SER A 14 8.49 17.09 7.28
CA SER A 14 9.44 16.37 8.15
C SER A 14 8.79 15.24 8.95
N MET A 15 7.54 14.90 8.65
CA MET A 15 6.84 13.78 9.27
C MET A 15 7.49 12.47 8.84
N ASP A 16 7.70 11.54 9.79
CA ASP A 16 8.16 10.19 9.45
C ASP A 16 7.11 9.47 8.58
N ILE A 17 7.57 8.96 7.44
CA ILE A 17 6.74 8.26 6.45
C ILE A 17 7.13 6.79 6.29
N SER A 18 7.91 6.24 7.24
CA SER A 18 8.40 4.86 7.17
C SER A 18 7.29 3.82 7.01
N GLN A 19 6.15 4.02 7.70
CA GLN A 19 4.99 3.12 7.62
C GLN A 19 4.32 3.16 6.24
N GLN A 20 4.21 4.35 5.64
CA GLN A 20 3.60 4.59 4.34
C GLN A 20 4.45 3.97 3.23
N GLN A 21 5.78 4.10 3.33
CA GLN A 21 6.71 3.45 2.40
C GLN A 21 6.60 1.92 2.48
N ALA A 22 6.59 1.35 3.69
CA ALA A 22 6.43 -0.09 3.89
C ALA A 22 5.07 -0.61 3.35
N THR A 23 4.00 0.15 3.59
CA THR A 23 2.67 -0.15 3.06
C THR A 23 2.65 -0.12 1.53
N PHE A 24 3.28 0.88 0.92
CA PHE A 24 3.36 0.99 -0.55
C PHE A 24 4.13 -0.19 -1.15
N HIS A 25 5.28 -0.57 -0.57
CA HIS A 25 6.01 -1.76 -1.00
C HIS A 25 5.16 -3.04 -0.87
N GLY A 26 4.43 -3.17 0.24
CA GLY A 26 3.48 -4.27 0.44
C GLY A 26 2.38 -4.29 -0.63
N PHE A 27 1.82 -3.12 -0.93
CA PHE A 27 0.78 -2.94 -1.95
C PHE A 27 1.28 -3.35 -3.34
N ILE A 28 2.47 -2.90 -3.76
CA ILE A 28 3.02 -3.26 -5.08
C ILE A 28 3.24 -4.77 -5.19
N ARG A 29 3.75 -5.41 -4.12
CA ARG A 29 3.89 -6.86 -4.09
C ARG A 29 2.53 -7.55 -4.23
N PHE A 30 1.54 -7.14 -3.43
CA PHE A 30 0.18 -7.68 -3.50
C PHE A 30 -0.44 -7.50 -4.90
N ALA A 31 -0.36 -6.31 -5.48
CA ALA A 31 -0.88 -6.01 -6.81
C ALA A 31 -0.24 -6.91 -7.89
N THR A 32 1.07 -7.14 -7.79
CA THR A 32 1.78 -8.06 -8.70
C THR A 32 1.22 -9.48 -8.62
N TRP A 33 0.99 -10.00 -7.40
CA TRP A 33 0.38 -11.32 -7.21
C TRP A 33 -1.04 -11.41 -7.76
N VAL A 34 -1.85 -10.36 -7.58
CA VAL A 34 -3.21 -10.30 -8.14
C VAL A 34 -3.16 -10.38 -9.67
N VAL A 35 -2.30 -9.59 -10.31
CA VAL A 35 -2.16 -9.61 -11.78
C VAL A 35 -1.74 -10.99 -12.27
N ILE A 36 -0.75 -11.62 -11.64
CA ILE A 36 -0.29 -12.97 -12.00
C ILE A 36 -1.44 -13.97 -11.87
N LEU A 37 -2.18 -13.95 -10.75
CA LEU A 37 -3.29 -14.86 -10.52
C LEU A 37 -4.42 -14.66 -11.56
N SER A 38 -4.74 -13.41 -11.88
CA SER A 38 -5.73 -13.10 -12.93
C SER A 38 -5.30 -13.64 -14.29
N LEU A 39 -4.03 -13.47 -14.68
CA LEU A 39 -3.52 -14.01 -15.95
C LEU A 39 -3.55 -15.54 -15.97
N LEU A 40 -3.14 -16.19 -14.88
CA LEU A 40 -3.19 -17.65 -14.76
C LEU A 40 -4.63 -18.16 -14.88
N ALA A 41 -5.59 -17.48 -14.24
CA ALA A 41 -7.01 -17.85 -14.34
C ALA A 41 -7.54 -17.70 -15.77
N LEU A 42 -7.19 -16.60 -16.47
CA LEU A 42 -7.59 -16.39 -17.86
C LEU A 42 -6.99 -17.43 -18.81
N ILE A 43 -5.70 -17.75 -18.66
CA ILE A 43 -5.04 -18.80 -19.45
C ILE A 43 -5.68 -20.15 -19.17
N PHE A 44 -5.93 -20.48 -17.91
CA PHE A 44 -6.59 -21.73 -17.52
C PHE A 44 -7.97 -21.84 -18.17
N MET A 45 -8.82 -20.81 -18.04
CA MET A 45 -10.14 -20.79 -18.69
C MET A 45 -10.03 -20.97 -20.20
N ALA A 46 -9.09 -20.29 -20.86
CA ALA A 46 -8.89 -20.41 -22.31
C ALA A 46 -8.46 -21.82 -22.73
N LEU A 47 -7.67 -22.52 -21.92
CA LEU A 47 -7.24 -23.89 -22.21
C LEU A 47 -8.34 -24.94 -21.92
N THR A 48 -9.12 -24.75 -20.85
CA THR A 48 -10.15 -25.72 -20.45
C THR A 48 -11.49 -25.54 -21.16
N ASN A 49 -11.77 -24.33 -21.62
CA ASN A 49 -12.99 -23.95 -22.34
C ASN A 49 -12.65 -23.50 -23.78
N ALA A 50 -11.65 -24.13 -24.39
CA ALA A 50 -11.30 -23.97 -25.80
C ALA A 50 -12.42 -24.49 -26.72
#